data_AF-A0A7J4S4M9-F1
#
_entry.id   AF-A0A7J4S4M9-F1
#
_cell.length_a   1.000
_cell.length_b   1.000
_cell.length_c   1.000
_cell.angle_alpha   90.00
_cell.angle_beta   90.00
_cell.angle_gamma   90.00
#
_symmetry.space_group_name_H-M   'P 1'
#
loop_
_entity.id
_entity.type
_entity.pdbx_description
1 polymer ?
#
loop_
_entity_poly.entity_id
_entity_poly.type
_entity_poly.pdbx_seq_one_letter_code
_entity_poly.pdbx_strand_id
1 'polypeptide(L)'
;MDAFAVARLVLGAGFLAVAAFLDVRTRRVRDLLWIAFGTVGLLVLALDIATSFYAANHWLLLGSAAILFYAVFYGKPILDEDGVHLKPARLLVLVAAATAWFGGVLLPNPVDTMMLPAFARVVPIPELASVSVLILIYQLFYQTGLLRGGADAKAMLALTILVPLYPDASPFPLLTVPASVRSTMQLLFPFSLTVLVNAAILFLVVPVAYLIVNAVRGDLELPQAFFGTKASLDHLPPHVWLMERVDRRGERVAVLFPSHRADESEEVTKLRAAGADRVWVQPKVPFMVPLLVGFLLAFFVGNLMLGFLTAVLPHP
;
A
#
# COMPACT_ATOMS: atom_id res chain seq x y z
N MET A 1 -21.46 -9.76 12.41
CA MET A 1 -21.01 -10.28 11.11
C MET A 1 -21.25 -9.23 10.04
N ASP A 2 -20.16 -8.68 9.52
CA ASP A 2 -20.19 -7.73 8.41
C ASP A 2 -20.67 -8.45 7.14
N ALA A 3 -21.88 -8.12 6.66
CA ALA A 3 -22.49 -8.74 5.48
C ALA A 3 -21.62 -8.60 4.22
N PHE A 4 -20.77 -7.56 4.18
CA PHE A 4 -19.87 -7.30 3.07
C PHE A 4 -18.45 -7.82 3.30
N ALA A 5 -18.11 -8.38 4.46
CA ALA A 5 -16.74 -8.82 4.75
C ALA A 5 -16.23 -9.88 3.76
N VAL A 6 -17.08 -10.85 3.41
CA VAL A 6 -16.73 -11.89 2.43
C VAL A 6 -16.53 -11.28 1.04
N ALA A 7 -17.41 -10.36 0.63
CA ALA A 7 -17.28 -9.66 -0.64
C ALA A 7 -15.97 -8.85 -0.69
N ARG A 8 -15.67 -8.10 0.37
CA ARG A 8 -14.43 -7.33 0.54
C ARG A 8 -13.18 -8.22 0.48
N LEU A 9 -13.21 -9.37 1.15
CA LEU A 9 -12.13 -10.35 1.12
C LEU A 9 -11.90 -10.87 -0.31
N VAL A 10 -12.96 -11.36 -0.96
CA VAL A 10 -12.87 -11.98 -2.30
C VAL A 10 -12.44 -10.96 -3.34
N LEU A 11 -13.04 -9.77 -3.34
CA LEU A 11 -12.69 -8.70 -4.27
C LEU A 11 -11.26 -8.20 -4.04
N GLY A 12 -10.90 -7.93 -2.78
CA GLY A 12 -9.56 -7.46 -2.43
C GLY A 12 -8.48 -8.47 -2.79
N ALA A 13 -8.68 -9.75 -2.42
CA ALA A 13 -7.77 -10.83 -2.77
C ALA A 13 -7.68 -11.03 -4.29
N GLY A 14 -8.81 -10.95 -5.00
CA GLY A 14 -8.85 -11.08 -6.46
C GLY A 14 -8.05 -9.99 -7.17
N PHE A 15 -8.32 -8.71 -6.86
CA PHE A 15 -7.58 -7.60 -7.46
C PHE A 15 -6.10 -7.62 -7.10
N LEU A 16 -5.75 -7.90 -5.84
CA LEU A 16 -4.35 -8.00 -5.40
C LEU A 16 -3.64 -9.22 -6.03
N ALA A 17 -4.32 -10.34 -6.26
CA ALA A 17 -3.75 -11.49 -6.95
C ALA A 17 -3.43 -11.17 -8.41
N VAL A 18 -4.33 -10.47 -9.11
CA VAL A 18 -4.07 -9.98 -10.47
C VAL A 18 -2.90 -8.98 -10.46
N ALA A 19 -2.87 -8.05 -9.51
CA ALA A 19 -1.76 -7.10 -9.38
C ALA A 19 -0.43 -7.82 -9.11
N ALA A 20 -0.41 -8.81 -8.21
CA ALA A 20 0.76 -9.62 -7.89
C ALA A 20 1.24 -10.42 -9.09
N PHE A 21 0.33 -11.04 -9.85
CA PHE A 21 0.67 -11.76 -11.08
C PHE A 21 1.31 -10.84 -12.13
N LEU A 22 0.71 -9.67 -12.36
CA LEU A 22 1.26 -8.68 -13.29
C LEU A 22 2.62 -8.15 -12.82
N ASP A 23 2.76 -7.85 -11.53
CA ASP A 23 4.00 -7.35 -10.96
C ASP A 23 5.14 -8.40 -11.02
N VAL A 24 4.82 -9.68 -10.83
CA VAL A 24 5.79 -10.79 -11.04
C VAL A 24 6.21 -10.88 -12.51
N ARG A 25 5.26 -10.76 -13.43
CA ARG A 25 5.50 -11.00 -14.87
C ARG A 25 6.15 -9.82 -15.58
N THR A 26 5.70 -8.60 -15.30
CA THR A 26 6.05 -7.39 -16.07
C THR A 26 6.59 -6.25 -15.20
N ARG A 27 6.65 -6.41 -13.87
CA ARG A 27 7.04 -5.36 -12.90
C ARG A 27 6.23 -4.07 -13.02
N ARG A 28 5.05 -4.15 -13.65
CA ARG A 28 4.20 -3.01 -13.97
C ARG A 28 2.75 -3.41 -13.86
N VAL A 29 2.01 -2.69 -13.02
CA VAL A 29 0.57 -2.80 -12.91
C VAL A 29 -0.07 -1.56 -13.54
N ARG A 30 -1.00 -1.78 -14.48
CA ARG A 30 -1.66 -0.70 -15.22
C ARG A 30 -2.64 0.06 -14.33
N ASP A 31 -2.72 1.37 -14.52
CA ASP A 31 -3.62 2.26 -13.78
C ASP A 31 -5.10 1.85 -13.88
N LEU A 32 -5.50 1.24 -15.01
CA LEU A 32 -6.85 0.73 -15.19
C LEU A 32 -7.25 -0.29 -14.11
N LEU A 33 -6.31 -1.14 -13.65
CA LEU A 33 -6.59 -2.10 -12.59
C LEU A 33 -6.90 -1.38 -11.28
N TRP A 34 -6.13 -0.36 -10.94
CA TRP A 34 -6.31 0.43 -9.72
C TRP A 34 -7.60 1.24 -9.75
N ILE A 35 -7.93 1.84 -10.89
CA ILE A 35 -9.20 2.54 -11.11
C ILE A 35 -10.36 1.56 -10.94
N ALA A 36 -10.30 0.38 -11.56
CA ALA A 36 -11.34 -0.63 -11.43
C ALA A 36 -11.49 -1.11 -9.98
N PHE A 37 -10.38 -1.39 -9.29
CA PHE A 37 -10.36 -1.80 -7.89
C PHE A 37 -11.03 -0.74 -7.01
N GLY A 38 -10.57 0.52 -7.06
CA GLY A 38 -11.17 1.58 -6.26
C GLY A 38 -12.64 1.86 -6.62
N THR A 39 -13.01 1.78 -7.90
CA THR A 39 -14.41 1.94 -8.33
C THR A 39 -15.30 0.85 -7.73
N VAL A 40 -14.87 -0.41 -7.79
CA VAL A 40 -15.58 -1.53 -7.16
C VAL A 40 -15.66 -1.33 -5.63
N GLY A 41 -14.57 -0.86 -5.01
CA GLY A 41 -14.58 -0.49 -3.59
C GLY A 41 -15.61 0.58 -3.25
N LEU A 42 -15.67 1.65 -4.05
CA LEU A 42 -16.67 2.72 -3.89
C LEU A 42 -18.09 2.19 -4.05
N LEU A 43 -18.34 1.29 -5.00
CA LEU A 43 -19.65 0.67 -5.19
C LEU A 43 -20.04 -0.22 -4.01
N VAL A 44 -19.12 -1.05 -3.50
CA VAL A 44 -19.37 -1.86 -2.31
C VAL A 44 -19.66 -0.96 -1.10
N LEU A 45 -18.89 0.11 -0.92
CA LEU A 45 -19.10 1.07 0.16
C LEU A 45 -20.44 1.83 0.00
N ALA A 46 -20.80 2.22 -1.22
CA ALA A 46 -22.10 2.83 -1.53
C ALA A 46 -23.27 1.88 -1.25
N LEU A 47 -23.13 0.60 -1.58
CA LEU A 47 -24.14 -0.43 -1.29
C LEU A 47 -24.26 -0.68 0.22
N ASP A 48 -23.15 -0.72 0.96
CA ASP A 48 -23.15 -0.81 2.42
C ASP A 48 -23.86 0.40 3.05
N ILE A 49 -23.61 1.61 2.52
CA ILE A 49 -24.31 2.82 2.94
C ILE A 49 -25.81 2.76 2.59
N ALA A 50 -26.17 2.33 1.38
CA ALA A 50 -27.55 2.30 0.91
C ALA A 50 -28.43 1.24 1.60
N THR A 51 -27.83 0.14 2.05
CA THR A 51 -28.54 -0.98 2.70
C THR A 51 -28.64 -0.85 4.22
N SER A 52 -28.07 0.23 4.77
CA SER A 52 -28.03 0.52 6.20
C SER A 52 -28.77 1.83 6.53
N PHE A 53 -29.01 2.11 7.82
CA PHE A 53 -29.75 3.31 8.27
C PHE A 53 -28.86 4.57 8.32
N TYR A 54 -28.54 5.17 7.17
CA TYR A 54 -27.61 6.32 7.11
C TYR A 54 -28.18 7.60 6.49
N ALA A 55 -27.62 8.73 6.93
CA ALA A 55 -27.98 10.09 6.55
C ALA A 55 -27.19 10.62 5.34
N ALA A 56 -27.55 11.82 4.89
CA ALA A 56 -26.83 12.58 3.87
C ALA A 56 -25.32 12.71 4.19
N ASN A 57 -24.96 12.74 5.48
CA ASN A 57 -23.59 12.79 5.96
C ASN A 57 -22.70 11.70 5.36
N HIS A 58 -23.17 10.44 5.35
CA HIS A 58 -22.40 9.30 4.85
C HIS A 58 -22.15 9.41 3.34
N TRP A 59 -23.14 9.88 2.58
CA TRP A 59 -23.01 10.11 1.15
C TRP A 59 -22.04 11.25 0.82
N LEU A 60 -22.01 12.31 1.63
CA LEU A 60 -21.05 13.39 1.49
C LEU A 60 -19.60 12.91 1.74
N LEU A 61 -19.39 12.07 2.75
CA LEU A 61 -18.07 11.47 3.02
C LEU A 61 -17.64 10.50 1.92
N LEU A 62 -18.55 9.66 1.42
CA LEU A 62 -18.29 8.80 0.26
C LEU A 62 -17.92 9.63 -0.98
N GLY A 63 -18.66 10.72 -1.24
CA GLY A 63 -18.38 11.64 -2.33
C GLY A 63 -17.00 12.28 -2.20
N SER A 64 -16.64 12.74 -1.00
CA SER A 64 -15.30 13.25 -0.70
C SER A 64 -14.21 12.21 -1.02
N ALA A 65 -14.35 10.98 -0.52
CA ALA A 65 -13.40 9.91 -0.75
C ALA A 65 -13.28 9.57 -2.25
N ALA A 66 -14.40 9.51 -2.98
CA ALA A 66 -14.42 9.25 -4.42
C ALA A 66 -13.69 10.36 -5.21
N ILE A 67 -13.97 11.62 -4.92
CA ILE A 67 -13.33 12.77 -5.57
C ILE A 67 -11.81 12.71 -5.34
N LEU A 68 -11.38 12.52 -4.08
CA LEU A 68 -9.95 12.45 -3.74
C LEU A 68 -9.26 11.25 -4.39
N PHE A 69 -9.92 10.10 -4.48
CA PHE A 69 -9.38 8.90 -5.11
C PHE A 69 -9.14 9.11 -6.60
N TYR A 70 -10.15 9.56 -7.36
CA TYR A 70 -10.02 9.75 -8.80
C TYR A 70 -9.06 10.90 -9.15
N ALA A 71 -8.94 11.90 -8.27
CA ALA A 71 -7.98 13.00 -8.45
C ALA A 71 -6.52 12.53 -8.54
N VAL A 72 -6.18 11.33 -8.04
CA VAL A 72 -4.83 10.75 -8.15
C VAL A 72 -4.47 10.37 -9.57
N PHE A 73 -5.47 10.01 -10.38
CA PHE A 73 -5.25 9.56 -11.77
C PHE A 73 -5.30 10.72 -12.77
N TYR A 74 -5.54 11.94 -12.32
CA TYR A 74 -5.71 13.11 -13.19
C TYR A 74 -4.62 14.17 -12.97
N GLY A 75 -3.78 14.35 -14.00
CA GLY A 75 -2.74 15.38 -14.02
C GLY A 75 -1.43 14.99 -13.31
N LYS A 76 -0.48 15.93 -13.25
CA LYS A 76 0.78 15.75 -12.48
C LYS A 76 0.49 15.78 -10.98
N PRO A 77 1.27 15.13 -10.10
CA PRO A 77 1.15 15.26 -8.64
C PRO A 77 1.30 16.72 -8.17
N ILE A 78 0.80 17.06 -6.97
CA ILE A 78 0.78 18.46 -6.49
C ILE A 78 2.20 18.92 -6.21
N LEU A 79 2.98 18.03 -5.60
CA LEU A 79 4.40 18.19 -5.36
C LEU A 79 5.15 17.10 -6.14
N ASP A 80 6.15 17.51 -6.90
CA ASP A 80 7.11 16.63 -7.56
C ASP A 80 8.52 17.25 -7.44
N GLU A 81 9.54 16.56 -7.96
CA GLU A 81 10.92 17.07 -8.01
C GLU A 81 11.04 18.41 -8.76
N ASP A 82 10.14 18.66 -9.72
CA ASP A 82 10.06 19.90 -10.51
C ASP A 82 9.35 21.06 -9.76
N GLY A 83 8.87 20.83 -8.53
CA GLY A 83 8.21 21.82 -7.68
C GLY A 83 6.70 21.63 -7.53
N VAL A 84 5.99 22.73 -7.24
CA VAL A 84 4.55 22.72 -6.94
C VAL A 84 3.72 22.95 -8.21
N HIS A 85 2.79 22.05 -8.50
CA HIS A 85 1.92 22.08 -9.67
C HIS A 85 0.43 22.21 -9.28
N LEU A 86 0.02 23.42 -8.91
CA LEU A 86 -1.36 23.75 -8.55
C LEU A 86 -2.10 24.39 -9.72
N LYS A 87 -2.84 23.59 -10.51
CA LYS A 87 -3.76 24.10 -11.52
C LYS A 87 -5.10 24.51 -10.88
N PRO A 88 -5.76 25.59 -11.34
CA PRO A 88 -7.05 26.04 -10.79
C PRO A 88 -8.11 24.95 -10.77
N ALA A 89 -8.22 24.14 -11.83
CA ALA A 89 -9.14 23.02 -11.89
C ALA A 89 -8.92 21.98 -10.77
N ARG A 90 -7.66 21.73 -10.41
CA ARG A 90 -7.34 20.79 -9.33
C ARG A 90 -7.66 21.36 -7.95
N LEU A 91 -7.44 22.67 -7.77
CA LEU A 91 -7.85 23.36 -6.55
C LEU A 91 -9.37 23.26 -6.35
N LEU A 92 -10.16 23.45 -7.41
CA LEU A 92 -11.61 23.30 -7.35
C LEU A 92 -12.03 21.88 -6.93
N VAL A 93 -11.37 20.85 -7.45
CA VAL A 93 -11.61 19.45 -7.07
C VAL A 93 -11.30 19.22 -5.58
N LEU A 94 -10.19 19.75 -5.07
CA LEU A 94 -9.82 19.64 -3.66
C LEU A 94 -10.79 20.40 -2.75
N VAL A 95 -11.21 21.61 -3.16
CA VAL A 95 -12.22 22.39 -2.44
C VAL A 95 -13.56 21.65 -2.41
N ALA A 96 -14.00 21.06 -3.53
CA ALA A 96 -15.22 20.27 -3.58
C ALA A 96 -15.14 19.05 -2.63
N ALA A 97 -14.02 18.34 -2.62
CA ALA A 97 -13.79 17.23 -1.70
C ALA A 97 -13.78 17.67 -0.23
N ALA A 98 -13.17 18.81 0.08
CA ALA A 98 -13.12 19.39 1.42
C ALA A 98 -14.51 19.83 1.88
N THR A 99 -15.28 20.52 1.04
CA THR A 99 -16.66 20.93 1.33
C THR A 99 -17.55 19.74 1.60
N ALA A 100 -17.44 18.68 0.78
CA ALA A 100 -18.17 17.43 1.02
C ALA A 100 -17.75 16.79 2.36
N TRP A 101 -16.45 16.76 2.66
CA TRP A 101 -15.95 16.20 3.92
C TRP A 101 -16.47 16.98 5.14
N PHE A 102 -16.31 18.31 5.16
CA PHE A 102 -16.79 19.15 6.24
C PHE A 102 -18.32 19.09 6.37
N GLY A 103 -19.06 19.04 5.26
CA GLY A 103 -20.51 18.83 5.29
C GLY A 103 -20.87 17.48 5.93
N GLY A 104 -20.15 16.41 5.59
CA GLY A 104 -20.37 15.09 6.17
C GLY A 104 -20.09 15.01 7.68
N VAL A 105 -19.09 15.74 8.16
CA VAL A 105 -18.70 15.74 9.58
C VAL A 105 -19.50 16.74 10.43
N LEU A 106 -19.77 17.94 9.91
CA LEU A 106 -20.30 19.05 10.71
C LEU A 106 -21.83 19.19 10.65
N LEU A 107 -22.49 18.69 9.60
CA LEU A 107 -23.94 18.76 9.53
C LEU A 107 -24.57 17.86 10.60
N PRO A 108 -25.66 18.29 11.26
CA PRO A 108 -26.38 17.44 12.21
C PRO A 108 -26.78 16.12 11.54
N ASN A 109 -26.33 15.01 12.12
CA ASN A 109 -26.71 13.70 11.64
C ASN A 109 -28.04 13.31 12.31
N PRO A 110 -29.17 13.24 11.56
CA PRO A 110 -30.46 12.89 12.13
C PRO A 110 -30.49 11.49 12.74
N VAL A 111 -29.54 10.62 12.38
CA VAL A 111 -29.41 9.28 12.97
C VAL A 111 -28.98 9.35 14.43
N ASP A 112 -28.23 10.38 14.84
CA ASP A 112 -27.72 10.51 16.21
C ASP A 112 -28.84 10.74 17.23
N THR A 113 -29.99 11.25 16.79
CA THR A 113 -31.16 11.51 17.63
C THR A 113 -32.25 10.43 17.50
N MET A 114 -32.07 9.44 16.61
CA MET A 114 -33.02 8.35 16.41
C MET A 114 -32.79 7.21 17.39
N MET A 115 -33.87 6.69 17.97
CA MET A 115 -33.86 5.42 18.71
C MET A 115 -33.85 4.27 17.71
N LEU A 116 -32.66 3.82 17.33
CA LEU A 116 -32.51 2.73 16.38
C LEU A 116 -32.71 1.36 17.06
N PRO A 117 -33.26 0.37 16.33
CA PRO A 117 -33.31 -1.00 16.82
C PRO A 117 -31.90 -1.55 17.06
N ALA A 118 -31.74 -2.44 18.04
CA ALA A 118 -30.43 -3.00 18.44
C ALA A 118 -29.68 -3.74 17.31
N PHE A 119 -30.38 -4.15 16.25
CA PHE A 119 -29.78 -4.78 15.06
C PHE A 119 -29.35 -3.77 13.98
N ALA A 120 -29.70 -2.49 14.11
CA ALA A 120 -29.32 -1.47 13.16
C ALA A 120 -27.81 -1.21 13.28
N ARG A 121 -27.08 -1.52 12.21
CA ARG A 121 -25.66 -1.21 12.12
C ARG A 121 -25.51 0.22 11.64
N VAL A 122 -24.72 1.00 12.39
CA VAL A 122 -24.31 2.36 12.00
C VAL A 122 -22.77 2.42 11.92
N VAL A 123 -22.22 2.63 10.73
CA VAL A 123 -20.86 3.03 10.42
C VAL A 123 -20.71 4.42 11.01
N PRO A 124 -19.87 4.60 12.03
CA PRO A 124 -19.78 5.89 12.66
C PRO A 124 -19.03 6.87 11.75
N ILE A 125 -19.43 8.14 11.87
CA ILE A 125 -18.94 9.24 11.02
C ILE A 125 -17.42 9.39 11.06
N PRO A 126 -16.74 9.30 12.23
CA PRO A 126 -15.28 9.44 12.29
C PRO A 126 -14.53 8.41 11.44
N GLU A 127 -14.99 7.17 11.40
CA GLU A 127 -14.32 6.12 10.65
C GLU A 127 -14.50 6.30 9.15
N LEU A 128 -15.71 6.67 8.69
CA LEU A 128 -15.91 6.98 7.27
C LEU A 128 -15.16 8.27 6.87
N ALA A 129 -15.09 9.27 7.75
CA ALA A 129 -14.31 10.48 7.54
C ALA A 129 -12.81 10.20 7.46
N SER A 130 -12.33 9.18 8.19
CA SER A 130 -10.94 8.75 8.16
C SER A 130 -10.52 8.20 6.79
N VAL A 131 -11.44 7.66 5.98
CA VAL A 131 -11.15 7.17 4.62
C VAL A 131 -10.58 8.28 3.75
N SER A 132 -11.22 9.46 3.72
CA SER A 132 -10.73 10.63 2.97
C SER A 132 -9.38 11.12 3.51
N VAL A 133 -9.22 11.13 4.84
CA VAL A 133 -7.95 11.53 5.48
C VAL A 133 -6.82 10.58 5.09
N LEU A 134 -7.07 9.26 5.11
CA LEU A 134 -6.09 8.25 4.72
C LEU A 134 -5.74 8.32 3.25
N ILE A 135 -6.70 8.61 2.38
CA ILE A 135 -6.43 8.88 0.97
C ILE A 135 -5.43 10.04 0.83
N LEU A 136 -5.63 11.14 1.58
CA LEU A 136 -4.68 12.26 1.57
C LEU A 136 -3.31 11.86 2.14
N ILE A 137 -3.27 11.06 3.21
CA ILE A 137 -2.01 10.57 3.80
C ILE A 137 -1.24 9.69 2.80
N TYR A 138 -1.89 8.75 2.13
CA TYR A 138 -1.22 7.91 1.12
C TYR A 138 -0.80 8.71 -0.11
N GLN A 139 -1.57 9.73 -0.49
CA GLN A 139 -1.15 10.68 -1.51
C GLN A 139 0.07 11.49 -1.08
N LEU A 140 0.15 11.89 0.19
CA LEU A 140 1.32 12.57 0.74
C LEU A 140 2.53 11.65 0.71
N PHE A 141 2.39 10.39 1.15
CA PHE A 141 3.47 9.40 1.10
C PHE A 141 3.97 9.13 -0.32
N TYR A 142 3.07 9.11 -1.29
CA TYR A 142 3.43 9.01 -2.70
C TYR A 142 4.21 10.24 -3.18
N GLN A 143 3.76 11.44 -2.84
CA GLN A 143 4.37 12.70 -3.27
C GLN A 143 5.71 13.01 -2.60
N THR A 144 5.91 12.59 -1.36
CA THR A 144 7.19 12.75 -0.65
C THR A 144 8.19 11.64 -0.98
N GLY A 145 7.79 10.64 -1.76
CA GLY A 145 8.63 9.49 -2.09
C GLY A 145 8.83 8.51 -0.92
N LEU A 146 8.05 8.64 0.17
CA LEU A 146 8.05 7.65 1.25
C LEU A 146 7.55 6.29 0.74
N LEU A 147 6.51 6.30 -0.09
CA LEU A 147 6.10 5.17 -0.92
C LEU A 147 6.66 5.36 -2.33
N ARG A 148 7.87 4.86 -2.56
CA ARG A 148 8.62 5.01 -3.83
C ARG A 148 7.89 4.40 -5.03
N GLY A 149 7.01 3.43 -4.82
CA GLY A 149 6.22 2.78 -5.86
C GLY A 149 4.84 3.43 -6.06
N GLY A 150 4.57 3.94 -7.26
CA GLY A 150 3.23 4.44 -7.60
C GLY A 150 2.16 3.36 -7.56
N ALA A 151 2.53 2.10 -7.81
CA ALA A 151 1.61 0.97 -7.70
C ALA A 151 1.24 0.69 -6.23
N ASP A 152 2.21 0.76 -5.30
CA ASP A 152 2.00 0.50 -3.87
C ASP A 152 1.04 1.54 -3.27
N ALA A 153 1.26 2.83 -3.56
CA ALA A 153 0.36 3.89 -3.13
C ALA A 153 -1.07 3.70 -3.67
N LYS A 154 -1.20 3.37 -4.96
CA LYS A 154 -2.51 3.11 -5.59
C LYS A 154 -3.21 1.89 -4.99
N ALA A 155 -2.47 0.85 -4.65
CA ALA A 155 -3.00 -0.30 -3.93
C ALA A 155 -3.54 0.12 -2.55
N MET A 156 -2.81 0.95 -1.81
CA MET A 156 -3.27 1.41 -0.49
C MET A 156 -4.51 2.30 -0.57
N LEU A 157 -4.57 3.17 -1.56
CA LEU A 157 -5.75 3.98 -1.84
C LEU A 157 -6.97 3.10 -2.13
N ALA A 158 -6.84 2.10 -3.00
CA ALA A 158 -7.93 1.20 -3.34
C ALA A 158 -8.39 0.35 -2.13
N LEU A 159 -7.44 -0.15 -1.33
CA LEU A 159 -7.74 -0.93 -0.12
C LEU A 159 -8.48 -0.11 0.94
N THR A 160 -8.09 1.16 1.12
CA THR A 160 -8.72 2.08 2.08
C THR A 160 -10.20 2.30 1.77
N ILE A 161 -10.56 2.26 0.49
CA ILE A 161 -11.95 2.40 0.05
C ILE A 161 -12.71 1.08 0.16
N LEU A 162 -12.12 -0.03 -0.30
CA LEU A 162 -12.78 -1.33 -0.29
C LEU A 162 -13.05 -1.81 1.15
N VAL A 163 -12.06 -1.64 2.03
CA VAL A 163 -12.07 -2.14 3.41
C VAL A 163 -11.75 -0.98 4.36
N PRO A 164 -12.69 -0.04 4.55
CA PRO A 164 -12.46 1.16 5.35
C PRO A 164 -12.36 0.85 6.85
N LEU A 165 -12.97 -0.25 7.27
CA LEU A 165 -13.05 -0.73 8.64
C LEU A 165 -12.51 -2.14 8.74
N TYR A 166 -12.03 -2.52 9.93
CA TYR A 166 -11.70 -3.91 10.20
C TYR A 166 -12.95 -4.78 10.01
N PRO A 167 -12.89 -5.80 9.14
CA PRO A 167 -14.02 -6.68 8.88
C PRO A 167 -14.31 -7.54 10.11
N ASP A 168 -15.56 -7.55 10.57
CA ASP A 168 -16.05 -8.47 11.60
C ASP A 168 -16.51 -9.78 10.93
N ALA A 169 -15.57 -10.70 10.77
CA ALA A 169 -15.74 -11.97 10.07
C ALA A 169 -15.44 -13.16 11.00
N SER A 170 -16.22 -13.30 12.09
CA SER A 170 -16.09 -14.40 13.05
C SER A 170 -15.94 -15.76 12.34
N PRO A 171 -14.91 -16.56 12.67
CA PRO A 171 -14.02 -16.49 13.84
C PRO A 171 -12.77 -15.59 13.69
N PHE A 172 -12.64 -14.85 12.60
CA PHE A 172 -11.45 -14.05 12.27
C PHE A 172 -11.65 -12.55 12.55
N PRO A 173 -10.57 -11.79 12.84
CA PRO A 173 -9.17 -12.21 12.93
C PRO A 173 -8.86 -13.00 14.22
N LEU A 174 -7.89 -13.93 14.14
CA LEU A 174 -7.46 -14.75 15.28
C LEU A 174 -6.82 -13.93 16.42
N LEU A 175 -6.03 -12.91 16.08
CA LEU A 175 -5.44 -11.99 17.05
C LEU A 175 -6.41 -10.83 17.29
N THR A 176 -7.14 -10.91 18.41
CA THR A 176 -8.07 -9.86 18.79
C THR A 176 -7.41 -8.82 19.67
N VAL A 177 -7.64 -7.55 19.36
CA VAL A 177 -7.26 -6.43 20.22
C VAL A 177 -8.20 -6.36 21.42
N PRO A 178 -7.68 -6.16 22.66
CA PRO A 178 -8.51 -5.95 23.84
C PRO A 178 -9.55 -4.84 23.58
N ALA A 179 -10.78 -5.05 24.08
CA ALA A 179 -11.88 -4.12 23.83
C ALA A 179 -11.58 -2.68 24.29
N SER A 180 -10.79 -2.53 25.36
CA SER A 180 -10.41 -1.25 25.95
C SER A 180 -9.58 -0.36 25.02
N VAL A 181 -8.75 -0.94 24.14
CA VAL A 181 -7.86 -0.18 23.23
C VAL A 181 -8.26 -0.31 21.77
N ARG A 182 -9.33 -1.05 21.46
CA ARG A 182 -9.79 -1.35 20.11
C ARG A 182 -10.02 -0.09 19.27
N SER A 183 -10.80 0.87 19.77
CA SER A 183 -11.14 2.09 19.02
C SER A 183 -9.91 2.94 18.72
N THR A 184 -9.02 3.11 19.70
CA THR A 184 -7.75 3.83 19.51
C THR A 184 -6.84 3.12 18.51
N MET A 185 -6.74 1.79 18.58
CA MET A 185 -5.94 1.01 17.64
C MET A 185 -6.49 1.05 16.22
N GLN A 186 -7.81 1.00 16.04
CA GLN A 186 -8.44 1.12 14.72
C GLN A 186 -8.20 2.49 14.07
N LEU A 187 -8.12 3.55 14.89
CA LEU A 187 -7.79 4.89 14.43
C LEU A 187 -6.30 5.04 14.06
N LEU A 188 -5.40 4.50 14.89
CA LEU A 188 -3.94 4.58 14.66
C LEU A 188 -3.44 3.64 13.56
N PHE A 189 -4.03 2.45 13.49
CA PHE A 189 -3.74 1.42 12.51
C PHE A 189 -5.02 1.11 11.73
N PRO A 190 -5.42 1.95 10.77
CA PRO A 190 -6.53 1.58 9.89
C PRO A 190 -6.18 0.29 9.13
N PHE A 191 -7.22 -0.39 8.65
CA PHE A 191 -7.07 -1.72 8.04
C PHE A 191 -6.01 -1.73 6.91
N SER A 192 -6.05 -0.73 6.02
CA SER A 192 -5.07 -0.58 4.95
C SER A 192 -3.63 -0.44 5.50
N LEU A 193 -3.42 0.34 6.56
CA LEU A 193 -2.08 0.47 7.16
C LEU A 193 -1.62 -0.86 7.79
N THR A 194 -2.52 -1.63 8.39
CA THR A 194 -2.21 -2.98 8.89
C THR A 194 -1.75 -3.91 7.78
N VAL A 195 -2.41 -3.88 6.62
CA VAL A 195 -1.99 -4.64 5.43
C VAL A 195 -0.58 -4.24 5.01
N LEU A 196 -0.29 -2.93 4.97
CA LEU A 196 1.02 -2.42 4.62
C LEU A 196 2.11 -2.85 5.62
N VAL A 197 1.82 -2.78 6.92
CA VAL A 197 2.75 -3.21 7.98
C VAL A 197 3.01 -4.72 7.90
N ASN A 198 1.96 -5.54 7.75
CA ASN A 198 2.11 -6.99 7.56
C ASN A 198 2.96 -7.30 6.32
N ALA A 199 2.72 -6.60 5.21
CA ALA A 199 3.51 -6.73 3.99
C ALA A 199 4.98 -6.33 4.19
N ALA A 200 5.24 -5.24 4.91
CA ALA A 200 6.59 -4.77 5.22
C ALA A 200 7.37 -5.78 6.10
N ILE A 201 6.70 -6.39 7.09
CA ILE A 201 7.28 -7.46 7.92
C ILE A 201 7.64 -8.67 7.05
N LEU A 202 6.75 -9.10 6.15
CA LEU A 202 7.05 -10.17 5.20
C LEU A 202 8.21 -9.82 4.27
N PHE A 203 8.30 -8.56 3.84
CA PHE A 203 9.38 -8.08 3.00
C PHE A 203 10.74 -8.12 3.70
N LEU A 204 10.79 -8.08 5.04
CA LEU A 204 12.03 -8.23 5.81
C LEU A 204 12.65 -9.65 5.67
N VAL A 205 11.88 -10.63 5.20
CA VAL A 205 12.41 -11.97 4.87
C VAL A 205 13.35 -11.91 3.65
N VAL A 206 13.16 -10.96 2.74
CA VAL A 206 13.96 -10.82 1.51
C VAL A 206 15.46 -10.67 1.78
N PRO A 207 15.92 -9.71 2.60
CA PRO A 207 17.35 -9.57 2.87
C PRO A 207 17.95 -10.77 3.59
N VAL A 208 17.18 -11.43 4.46
CA VAL A 208 17.60 -12.67 5.14
C VAL A 208 17.75 -13.81 4.13
N ALA A 209 16.80 -13.94 3.20
CA ALA A 209 16.85 -14.94 2.14
C ALA A 209 18.07 -14.73 1.22
N TYR A 210 18.38 -13.47 0.85
CA TYR A 210 19.59 -13.18 0.10
C TYR A 210 20.86 -13.56 0.85
N LEU A 211 20.95 -13.22 2.14
CA LEU A 211 22.12 -13.58 2.95
C LEU A 211 22.34 -15.10 2.97
N ILE A 212 21.27 -15.88 3.16
CA ILE A 212 21.33 -17.34 3.16
C ILE A 212 21.78 -17.88 1.79
N VAL A 213 21.17 -17.38 0.70
CA VAL A 213 21.51 -17.82 -0.67
C VAL A 213 22.97 -17.50 -1.00
N ASN A 214 23.44 -16.31 -0.63
CA ASN A 214 24.82 -15.89 -0.86
C ASN A 214 25.82 -16.65 0.03
N ALA A 215 25.44 -16.98 1.27
CA ALA A 215 26.23 -17.84 2.16
C ALA A 215 26.46 -19.23 1.55
N VAL A 216 25.40 -19.84 1.01
CA VAL A 216 25.47 -21.15 0.35
C VAL A 216 26.33 -21.11 -0.92
N ARG A 217 26.36 -19.98 -1.62
CA ARG A 217 27.17 -19.77 -2.84
C ARG A 217 28.61 -19.34 -2.56
N GLY A 218 28.97 -19.07 -1.30
CA GLY A 218 30.29 -18.55 -0.92
C GLY A 218 30.52 -17.07 -1.25
N ASP A 219 29.48 -16.33 -1.64
CA ASP A 219 29.55 -14.93 -2.05
C ASP A 219 29.17 -13.99 -0.88
N LEU A 220 29.90 -14.01 0.24
CA LEU A 220 29.58 -13.25 1.47
C LEU A 220 30.26 -11.87 1.58
N GLU A 221 30.09 -11.02 0.56
CA GLU A 221 30.57 -9.64 0.62
C GLU A 221 29.49 -8.75 1.27
N LEU A 222 29.75 -8.28 2.48
CA LEU A 222 28.86 -7.40 3.21
C LEU A 222 29.16 -5.92 2.89
N PRO A 223 28.14 -5.06 2.74
CA PRO A 223 26.71 -5.32 2.95
C PRO A 223 25.95 -5.82 1.70
N GLN A 224 26.59 -6.01 0.55
CA GLN A 224 25.92 -6.35 -0.73
C GLN A 224 25.12 -7.65 -0.65
N ALA A 225 25.61 -8.65 0.10
CA ALA A 225 24.96 -9.94 0.26
C ALA A 225 23.56 -9.88 0.91
N PHE A 226 23.19 -8.78 1.57
CA PHE A 226 21.83 -8.56 2.08
C PHE A 226 20.85 -8.07 1.01
N PHE A 227 21.35 -7.47 -0.07
CA PHE A 227 20.50 -6.68 -0.98
C PHE A 227 20.46 -7.22 -2.41
N GLY A 228 21.29 -8.20 -2.75
CA GLY A 228 21.35 -8.77 -4.08
C GLY A 228 22.11 -10.09 -4.15
N THR A 229 22.46 -10.53 -5.35
CA THR A 229 23.24 -11.75 -5.62
C THR A 229 24.25 -11.47 -6.72
N LYS A 230 25.38 -12.19 -6.79
CA LYS A 230 26.30 -12.10 -7.92
C LYS A 230 25.77 -12.87 -9.14
N ALA A 231 25.64 -12.19 -10.27
CA ALA A 231 25.26 -12.76 -11.56
C ALA A 231 26.37 -12.56 -12.61
N SER A 232 26.41 -13.42 -13.62
CA SER A 232 27.29 -13.24 -14.77
C SER A 232 26.76 -12.12 -15.67
N LEU A 233 27.65 -11.29 -16.19
CA LEU A 233 27.31 -10.24 -17.16
C LEU A 233 26.80 -10.81 -18.50
N ASP A 234 27.13 -12.06 -18.83
CA ASP A 234 26.71 -12.68 -20.09
C ASP A 234 25.27 -13.19 -20.06
N HIS A 235 24.74 -13.48 -18.87
CA HIS A 235 23.36 -13.93 -18.65
C HIS A 235 22.79 -13.23 -17.43
N LEU A 236 22.49 -11.94 -17.57
CA LEU A 236 21.79 -11.18 -16.55
C LEU A 236 20.33 -11.65 -16.42
N PRO A 237 19.85 -11.92 -15.19
CA PRO A 237 18.44 -12.24 -14.99
C PRO A 237 17.55 -11.07 -15.41
N PRO A 238 16.30 -11.33 -15.86
CA PRO A 238 15.38 -10.26 -16.19
C PRO A 238 15.00 -9.44 -14.95
N HIS A 239 14.76 -8.15 -15.13
CA HIS A 239 14.31 -7.22 -14.08
C HIS A 239 15.26 -7.13 -12.86
N VAL A 240 16.54 -6.90 -13.11
CA VAL A 240 17.54 -6.67 -12.06
C VAL A 240 18.03 -5.24 -12.11
N TRP A 241 18.50 -4.72 -10.97
CA TRP A 241 19.30 -3.51 -10.91
C TRP A 241 20.77 -3.87 -10.75
N LEU A 242 21.65 -3.20 -11.50
CA LEU A 242 23.09 -3.32 -11.31
C LEU A 242 23.50 -2.60 -10.03
N MET A 243 24.16 -3.32 -9.13
CA MET A 243 24.68 -2.77 -7.88
C MET A 243 26.16 -2.40 -7.97
N GLU A 244 26.72 -2.38 -9.18
CA GLU A 244 28.08 -1.96 -9.46
C GLU A 244 28.07 -1.01 -10.64
N ARG A 245 28.95 -0.02 -10.60
CA ARG A 245 29.14 0.96 -11.68
C ARG A 245 30.62 1.28 -11.83
N VAL A 246 30.98 1.83 -12.98
CA VAL A 246 32.32 2.33 -13.24
C VAL A 246 32.32 3.84 -13.02
N ASP A 247 33.12 4.33 -12.07
CA ASP A 247 33.28 5.77 -11.83
C ASP A 247 34.09 6.42 -12.97
N ARG A 248 34.11 7.76 -13.03
CA ARG A 248 34.87 8.57 -13.99
C ARG A 248 36.37 8.22 -14.06
N ARG A 249 36.90 7.56 -13.02
CA ARG A 249 38.29 7.10 -12.91
C ARG A 249 38.54 5.72 -13.52
N GLY A 250 37.49 5.03 -14.00
CA GLY A 250 37.58 3.65 -14.49
C GLY A 250 37.51 2.59 -13.39
N GLU A 251 37.32 2.99 -12.14
CA GLU A 251 37.25 2.10 -10.98
C GLU A 251 35.84 1.55 -10.75
N ARG A 252 35.74 0.30 -10.29
CA ARG A 252 34.46 -0.34 -9.93
C ARG A 252 34.01 0.13 -8.55
N VAL A 253 32.79 0.65 -8.47
CA VAL A 253 32.20 1.13 -7.22
C VAL A 253 30.88 0.41 -6.97
N ALA A 254 30.71 -0.11 -5.75
CA ALA A 254 29.46 -0.71 -5.31
C ALA A 254 28.41 0.36 -5.02
N VAL A 255 27.22 0.21 -5.60
CA VAL A 255 26.06 1.08 -5.43
C VAL A 255 24.93 0.25 -4.84
N LEU A 256 24.70 0.39 -3.54
CA LEU A 256 23.68 -0.39 -2.82
C LEU A 256 22.24 -0.03 -3.22
N PHE A 257 22.02 1.24 -3.59
CA PHE A 257 20.71 1.76 -3.98
C PHE A 257 20.79 2.39 -5.39
N PRO A 258 20.77 1.56 -6.44
CA PRO A 258 20.87 2.04 -7.81
C PRO A 258 19.64 2.89 -8.21
N SER A 259 19.90 4.01 -8.89
CA SER A 259 18.86 4.93 -9.36
C SER A 259 18.18 4.42 -10.64
N HIS A 260 16.87 4.69 -10.77
CA HIS A 260 16.04 4.31 -11.93
C HIS A 260 16.42 4.98 -13.25
N ARG A 261 17.33 5.98 -13.22
CA ARG A 261 17.66 6.83 -14.36
C ARG A 261 18.91 6.41 -15.13
N ALA A 262 19.67 5.44 -14.63
CA ALA A 262 20.86 4.98 -15.33
C ALA A 262 20.48 3.99 -16.43
N ASP A 263 21.05 4.17 -17.62
CA ASP A 263 20.94 3.18 -18.69
C ASP A 263 21.74 1.94 -18.27
N GLU A 264 21.02 0.88 -17.86
CA GLU A 264 21.61 -0.38 -17.44
C GLU A 264 22.50 -0.98 -18.56
N SER A 265 22.17 -0.74 -19.83
CA SER A 265 22.92 -1.28 -20.99
C SER A 265 24.28 -0.60 -21.16
N GLU A 266 24.33 0.72 -20.94
CA GLU A 266 25.57 1.49 -20.99
C GLU A 266 26.52 1.06 -19.86
N GLU A 267 25.98 0.86 -18.65
CA GLU A 267 26.75 0.41 -17.50
C GLU A 267 27.27 -1.02 -17.64
N VAL A 268 26.49 -1.95 -18.23
CA VAL A 268 26.97 -3.30 -18.59
C VAL A 268 28.20 -3.22 -19.49
N THR A 269 28.18 -2.33 -20.48
CA THR A 269 29.28 -2.16 -21.44
C THR A 269 30.54 -1.65 -20.74
N LYS A 270 30.41 -0.68 -19.83
CA LYS A 270 31.53 -0.16 -19.04
C LYS A 270 32.12 -1.22 -18.10
N LEU A 271 31.26 -1.98 -17.41
CA LEU A 271 31.70 -3.04 -16.51
C LEU A 271 32.44 -4.15 -17.25
N ARG A 272 31.97 -4.51 -18.45
CA ARG A 272 32.66 -5.47 -19.32
C ARG A 272 34.00 -4.93 -19.80
N ALA A 273 34.08 -3.65 -20.19
CA ALA A 273 35.33 -3.00 -20.58
C ALA A 273 36.34 -2.94 -19.42
N ALA A 274 35.85 -2.89 -18.17
CA ALA A 274 36.66 -2.96 -16.95
C ALA A 274 37.03 -4.40 -16.54
N GLY A 275 36.74 -5.42 -17.37
CA GLY A 275 37.10 -6.81 -17.13
C GLY A 275 36.26 -7.54 -16.07
N ALA A 276 35.04 -7.07 -15.79
CA ALA A 276 34.14 -7.78 -14.89
C ALA A 276 33.46 -8.96 -15.62
N ASP A 277 33.54 -10.16 -15.05
CA ASP A 277 32.77 -11.33 -15.50
C ASP A 277 31.49 -11.54 -14.68
N ARG A 278 31.57 -11.24 -13.37
CA ARG A 278 30.45 -11.32 -12.41
C ARG A 278 30.27 -9.98 -11.70
N VAL A 279 29.02 -9.58 -11.54
CA VAL A 279 28.62 -8.32 -10.89
C VAL A 279 27.48 -8.56 -9.90
N TRP A 280 27.44 -7.75 -8.86
CA TRP A 280 26.32 -7.71 -7.93
C TRP A 280 25.08 -7.15 -8.62
N VAL A 281 23.97 -7.88 -8.51
CA VAL A 281 22.67 -7.47 -9.02
C VAL A 281 21.61 -7.60 -7.95
N GLN A 282 20.69 -6.65 -7.91
CA GLN A 282 19.52 -6.65 -7.05
C GLN A 282 18.27 -6.97 -7.89
N PRO A 283 17.67 -8.16 -7.75
CA PRO A 283 16.38 -8.45 -8.36
C PRO A 283 15.30 -7.47 -7.91
N LYS A 284 14.48 -6.98 -8.85
CA LYS A 284 13.32 -6.15 -8.58
C LYS A 284 12.25 -7.02 -7.92
N VAL A 285 12.22 -7.06 -6.58
CA VAL A 285 11.27 -7.90 -5.83
C VAL A 285 9.86 -7.31 -5.97
N PRO A 286 8.85 -8.10 -6.40
CA PRO A 286 7.49 -7.62 -6.57
C PRO A 286 6.82 -7.39 -5.23
N PHE A 287 6.63 -6.14 -4.82
CA PHE A 287 6.00 -5.81 -3.53
C PHE A 287 4.51 -6.20 -3.48
N MET A 288 3.86 -6.41 -4.63
CA MET A 288 2.46 -6.82 -4.66
C MET A 288 2.21 -8.21 -4.08
N VAL A 289 3.21 -9.11 -4.10
CA VAL A 289 3.10 -10.44 -3.52
C VAL A 289 3.01 -10.38 -1.98
N PRO A 290 3.97 -9.77 -1.25
CA PRO A 290 3.83 -9.60 0.19
C PRO A 290 2.64 -8.72 0.56
N LEU A 291 2.20 -7.80 -0.29
CA LEU A 291 0.98 -7.02 -0.06
C LEU A 291 -0.28 -7.90 -0.07
N LEU A 292 -0.41 -8.80 -1.06
CA LEU A 292 -1.50 -9.79 -1.10
C LEU A 292 -1.48 -10.70 0.14
N VAL A 293 -0.32 -11.24 0.50
CA VAL A 293 -0.20 -12.11 1.69
C VAL A 293 -0.50 -11.31 2.96
N GLY A 294 -0.01 -10.08 3.07
CA GLY A 294 -0.30 -9.16 4.17
C GLY A 294 -1.78 -8.84 4.31
N PHE A 295 -2.51 -8.73 3.19
CA PHE A 295 -3.97 -8.55 3.16
C PHE A 295 -4.70 -9.77 3.71
N LEU A 296 -4.33 -10.98 3.27
CA LEU A 296 -4.90 -12.22 3.79
C LEU A 296 -4.61 -12.37 5.29
N LEU A 297 -3.38 -12.10 5.70
CA LEU A 297 -3.00 -12.12 7.12
C LEU A 297 -3.79 -11.09 7.93
N ALA A 298 -4.03 -9.89 7.40
CA ALA A 298 -4.84 -8.89 8.11
C ALA A 298 -6.30 -9.35 8.30
N PHE A 299 -6.87 -10.07 7.33
CA PHE A 299 -8.22 -10.64 7.42
C PHE A 299 -8.29 -11.82 8.40
N PHE A 300 -7.38 -12.79 8.28
CA PHE A 300 -7.46 -14.05 9.02
C PHE A 300 -6.73 -14.00 10.36
N VAL A 301 -5.56 -13.37 10.42
CA VAL A 301 -4.71 -13.36 11.60
C VAL A 301 -4.85 -12.04 12.37
N GLY A 302 -4.95 -10.91 11.67
CA GLY A 302 -5.01 -9.58 12.25
C GLY A 302 -3.69 -8.80 12.12
N ASN A 303 -3.42 -7.91 13.07
CA ASN A 303 -2.21 -7.10 13.09
C ASN A 303 -1.05 -7.89 13.73
N LEU A 304 -0.10 -8.34 12.91
CA LEU A 304 1.03 -9.15 13.38
C LEU A 304 1.94 -8.40 14.35
N MET A 305 2.17 -7.11 14.08
CA MET A 305 3.00 -6.26 14.94
C MET A 305 2.37 -6.16 16.34
N LEU A 306 1.06 -5.97 16.39
CA LEU A 306 0.35 -5.88 17.66
C LEU A 306 0.33 -7.22 18.40
N GLY A 307 0.09 -8.33 17.68
CA GLY A 307 0.19 -9.67 18.26
C GLY A 307 1.54 -9.93 18.91
N PHE A 308 2.62 -9.57 18.21
CA PHE A 308 3.98 -9.63 18.75
C PHE A 308 4.16 -8.76 20.00
N LEU A 309 3.74 -7.48 19.94
CA LEU A 309 3.84 -6.58 21.09
C LEU A 309 3.06 -7.09 22.30
N THR A 310 1.86 -7.64 22.11
CA THR A 310 1.07 -8.22 23.21
C THR A 310 1.67 -9.50 23.79
N ALA A 311 2.44 -10.26 23.00
CA ALA A 311 3.11 -11.47 23.48
C ALA A 311 4.41 -11.17 24.24
N VAL A 312 5.09 -10.08 23.88
CA VAL A 312 6.39 -9.70 24.46
C VAL A 312 6.24 -8.74 25.64
N LEU A 313 5.23 -7.87 25.64
CA LEU A 313 4.98 -6.97 26.75
C LEU A 313 4.31 -7.73 27.91
N PRO A 314 4.80 -7.59 29.15
CA PRO A 314 4.16 -8.19 30.30
C PRO A 314 2.73 -7.65 30.45
N HIS A 315 1.78 -8.55 30.72
CA HIS A 315 0.42 -8.14 31.07
C HIS A 315 0.48 -7.32 32.38
N PRO A 316 -0.18 -6.15 32.43
CA PRO A 316 -0.33 -5.40 33.67
C PRO A 316 -1.15 -6.17 34.70
#